data_AF-A0A7C7Z2E2-F1
#
_entry.id   AF-A0A7C7Z2E2-F1
#
_cell.length_a   1.000
_cell.length_b   1.000
_cell.length_c   1.000
_cell.angle_alpha   90.00
_cell.angle_beta   90.00
_cell.angle_gamma   90.00
#
_symmetry.space_group_name_H-M   'P 1'
#
loop_
_entity.id
_entity.type
_entity.pdbx_description
1 polymer ?
#
loop_
_entity_poly.entity_id
_entity_poly.type
_entity_poly.pdbx_seq_one_letter_code
_entity_poly.pdbx_strand_id
1 'polypeptide(L)'
;MNEQARALGRACRKAILESDKRVVLVSTHSLSHRHFTTEPPIPEDMSKQHIYNHSNYVWDMKLIDLMREGKMQEVIDLMPEFTEQTMAETDSGSISWMMEALGMPDYPAEIYGYQSVIGTGNVVAAWDPNPETREVVL
;
A
#
# COMPACT_ATOMS: atom_id res chain seq x y z
N MET A 1 14.21 -8.25 -2.62
CA MET A 1 13.02 -7.95 -3.45
C MET A 1 12.93 -6.48 -3.85
N ASN A 2 12.99 -5.53 -2.91
CA ASN A 2 12.75 -4.10 -3.20
C ASN A 2 13.64 -3.49 -4.30
N GLU A 3 14.94 -3.76 -4.34
CA GLU A 3 15.80 -3.22 -5.39
C GLU A 3 15.39 -3.67 -6.81
N GLN A 4 15.01 -4.95 -6.96
CA GLN A 4 14.55 -5.51 -8.22
C GLN A 4 13.19 -4.92 -8.62
N ALA A 5 12.26 -4.77 -7.67
CA ALA A 5 10.97 -4.12 -7.91
C ALA A 5 11.15 -2.66 -8.35
N ARG A 6 12.09 -1.93 -7.73
CA ARG A 6 12.43 -0.57 -8.12
C ARG A 6 13.04 -0.49 -9.53
N ALA A 7 13.92 -1.44 -9.87
CA ALA A 7 14.46 -1.54 -11.22
C ALA A 7 13.37 -1.82 -12.27
N LEU A 8 12.41 -2.69 -11.94
CA LEU A 8 11.24 -2.95 -12.77
C LEU A 8 10.36 -1.70 -12.90
N GLY A 9 10.17 -0.93 -11.83
CA GLY A 9 9.42 0.33 -11.84
C GLY A 9 10.03 1.35 -12.80
N ARG A 10 11.37 1.53 -12.76
CA ARG A 10 12.09 2.40 -13.71
C ARG A 10 11.93 1.94 -15.17
N ALA A 11 12.03 0.63 -15.42
CA ALA A 11 11.81 0.07 -16.75
C ALA A 11 10.37 0.27 -17.23
N CYS A 12 9.39 0.07 -16.35
CA CYS A 12 7.98 0.27 -16.62
C CYS A 12 7.68 1.74 -16.95
N ARG A 13 8.22 2.69 -16.19
CA ARG A 13 8.11 4.13 -16.48
C ARG A 13 8.61 4.47 -17.87
N LYS A 14 9.79 3.96 -18.24
CA LYS A 14 10.34 4.17 -19.59
C LYS A 14 9.38 3.66 -20.66
N ALA A 15 8.87 2.45 -20.51
CA ALA A 15 7.91 1.87 -21.45
C ALA A 15 6.61 2.68 -21.56
N ILE A 16 6.08 3.19 -20.44
CA ILE A 16 4.88 4.04 -20.43
C ILE A 16 5.11 5.32 -21.23
N LEU A 17 6.23 6.01 -20.99
CA LEU A 17 6.58 7.26 -21.69
C LEU A 17 6.80 7.06 -23.19
N GLU A 18 7.28 5.87 -23.60
CA GLU A 18 7.46 5.52 -25.02
C GLU A 18 6.15 5.04 -25.69
N SER A 19 5.11 4.69 -24.92
CA SER A 19 3.94 3.97 -25.44
C SER A 19 2.81 4.84 -26.00
N ASP A 20 2.87 6.17 -25.86
CA ASP A 20 1.79 7.12 -26.20
C ASP A 20 0.40 6.74 -25.64
N LYS A 21 0.37 6.01 -24.51
CA LYS A 21 -0.85 5.54 -23.85
C LYS A 21 -1.12 6.32 -22.58
N ARG A 22 -2.41 6.40 -22.24
CA ARG A 22 -2.87 6.74 -20.89
C ARG A 22 -2.92 5.47 -20.07
N VAL A 23 -2.16 5.42 -18.97
CA VAL A 23 -1.95 4.20 -18.18
C VAL A 23 -2.31 4.46 -16.73
N VAL A 24 -2.96 3.48 -16.11
CA VAL A 24 -3.15 3.39 -14.66
C VAL A 24 -2.29 2.24 -14.14
N LEU A 25 -1.63 2.46 -13.01
CA LEU A 25 -0.85 1.44 -12.31
C LEU A 25 -1.66 0.91 -11.14
N VAL A 26 -1.61 -0.40 -10.92
CA VAL A 26 -2.31 -1.07 -9.81
C VAL A 26 -1.30 -1.94 -9.08
N SER A 27 -1.05 -1.60 -7.83
CA SER A 27 -0.33 -2.43 -6.88
C SER A 27 -1.35 -3.15 -6.00
N THR A 28 -1.24 -4.48 -5.93
CA THR A 28 -2.15 -5.34 -5.16
C THR A 28 -1.37 -6.03 -4.06
N HIS A 29 -1.62 -5.63 -2.82
CA HIS A 29 -1.13 -6.28 -1.62
C HIS A 29 -1.89 -5.72 -0.40
N SER A 30 -1.98 -6.48 0.68
CA SER A 30 -2.39 -5.95 1.99
C SER A 30 -1.23 -5.24 2.68
N LEU A 31 -1.52 -4.56 3.78
CA LEU A 31 -0.51 -4.05 4.73
C LEU A 31 -0.08 -5.20 5.65
N SER A 32 -0.27 -5.08 6.96
CA SER A 32 0.04 -6.15 7.90
C SER A 32 -0.69 -7.45 7.56
N HIS A 33 0.00 -8.60 7.62
CA HIS A 33 -0.53 -9.88 7.10
C HIS A 33 -0.44 -11.03 8.13
N ARG A 34 -0.43 -10.72 9.43
CA ARG A 34 -0.84 -11.72 10.43
C ARG A 34 -2.36 -11.88 10.37
N HIS A 35 -2.83 -13.11 10.38
CA HIS A 35 -4.24 -13.42 10.18
C HIS A 35 -4.72 -14.52 11.13
N PHE A 36 -6.03 -14.59 11.32
CA PHE A 36 -6.63 -15.72 12.03
C PHE A 36 -6.49 -17.00 11.21
N THR A 37 -6.37 -18.13 11.90
CA THR A 37 -6.25 -19.46 11.27
C THR A 37 -7.57 -20.24 11.27
N THR A 38 -8.63 -19.63 11.83
CA THR A 38 -9.98 -20.20 11.88
C THR A 38 -10.99 -19.16 11.43
N GLU A 39 -11.88 -19.54 10.53
CA GLU A 39 -12.99 -18.72 10.07
C GLU A 39 -14.21 -18.89 10.98
N PRO A 40 -15.00 -17.83 11.27
CA PRO A 40 -16.28 -17.98 11.94
C PRO A 40 -17.27 -18.80 11.09
N PRO A 41 -18.28 -19.45 11.70
CA PRO A 41 -19.29 -20.20 10.94
C PRO A 41 -20.03 -19.39 9.87
N ILE A 42 -20.13 -18.07 10.06
CA ILE A 42 -20.62 -17.11 9.07
C ILE A 42 -19.43 -16.17 8.78
N PRO A 43 -18.74 -16.34 7.62
CA PRO A 43 -17.57 -15.52 7.25
C PRO A 43 -17.84 -14.02 7.24
N GLU A 44 -19.07 -13.62 6.93
CA GLU A 44 -19.52 -12.24 6.82
C GLU A 44 -19.93 -11.62 8.18
N ASP A 45 -19.82 -12.35 9.29
CA ASP A 45 -20.09 -11.83 10.63
C ASP A 45 -19.01 -10.80 11.03
N MET A 46 -19.30 -9.53 10.73
CA MET A 46 -18.41 -8.41 11.02
C MET A 46 -18.16 -8.21 12.52
N SER A 47 -18.95 -8.81 13.42
CA SER A 47 -18.66 -8.79 14.87
C SER A 47 -17.41 -9.59 15.24
N LYS A 48 -16.95 -10.47 14.33
CA LYS A 48 -15.72 -11.26 14.44
C LYS A 48 -14.57 -10.69 13.64
N GLN A 49 -14.82 -9.68 12.80
CA GLN A 49 -13.80 -9.07 11.97
C GLN A 49 -13.07 -7.96 12.73
N HIS A 50 -11.78 -8.14 12.94
CA HIS A 50 -10.91 -7.13 13.54
C HIS A 50 -9.45 -7.41 13.20
N ILE A 51 -8.58 -6.40 13.37
CA ILE A 51 -7.13 -6.57 13.20
C ILE A 51 -6.59 -7.65 14.13
N TYR A 52 -5.60 -8.42 13.65
CA TYR A 52 -5.05 -9.56 14.39
C TYR A 52 -4.45 -9.16 15.75
N ASN A 53 -3.73 -8.04 15.81
CA ASN A 53 -3.22 -7.47 17.06
C ASN A 53 -3.07 -5.94 16.94
N HIS A 54 -2.96 -5.26 18.08
CA HIS A 54 -2.85 -3.79 18.10
C HIS A 54 -1.54 -3.27 17.49
N SER A 55 -0.43 -4.00 17.60
CA SER A 55 0.87 -3.60 17.01
C SER A 55 0.78 -3.48 15.48
N ASN A 56 0.13 -4.45 14.83
CA ASN A 56 -0.13 -4.43 13.39
C ASN A 56 -0.90 -3.17 12.98
N TYR A 57 -1.96 -2.84 13.71
CA TYR A 57 -2.74 -1.62 13.44
C TYR A 57 -1.89 -0.35 13.56
N VAL A 58 -1.06 -0.23 14.61
CA VAL A 58 -0.19 0.95 14.79
C VAL A 58 0.80 1.08 13.63
N TRP A 59 1.37 -0.03 13.17
CA TRP A 59 2.26 -0.06 12.01
C TRP A 59 1.55 0.32 10.70
N ASP A 60 0.34 -0.22 10.48
CA ASP A 60 -0.48 0.12 9.32
C ASP A 60 -0.81 1.62 9.29
N MET A 61 -1.26 2.18 10.42
CA MET A 61 -1.58 3.61 10.54
C MET A 61 -0.36 4.48 10.31
N LYS A 62 0.81 4.12 10.85
CA LYS A 62 2.05 4.86 10.61
C LYS A 62 2.38 4.96 9.12
N LEU A 63 2.20 3.88 8.37
CA LEU A 63 2.39 3.90 6.91
C LEU A 63 1.35 4.78 6.21
N ILE A 64 0.09 4.64 6.57
CA ILE A 64 -1.00 5.43 5.99
C ILE A 64 -0.81 6.93 6.24
N ASP A 65 -0.34 7.32 7.43
CA ASP A 65 -0.05 8.70 7.77
C ASP A 65 1.09 9.26 6.89
N LEU A 66 2.17 8.50 6.68
CA LEU A 66 3.22 8.89 5.75
C LEU A 66 2.73 9.00 4.31
N MET A 67 1.83 8.11 3.87
CA MET A 67 1.21 8.19 2.54
C MET A 67 0.37 9.47 2.41
N ARG A 68 -0.42 9.82 3.43
CA ARG A 68 -1.21 11.07 3.48
C ARG A 68 -0.33 12.32 3.48
N GLU A 69 0.84 12.26 4.11
CA GLU A 69 1.80 13.36 4.13
C GLU A 69 2.60 13.49 2.82
N GLY A 70 2.42 12.58 1.85
CA GLY A 70 3.17 12.56 0.59
C GLY A 70 4.61 12.09 0.74
N LYS A 71 4.92 11.38 1.83
CA LYS A 71 6.27 10.94 2.19
C LYS A 71 6.56 9.54 1.68
N MET A 72 6.36 9.29 0.38
CA MET A 72 6.52 7.95 -0.17
C MET A 72 7.95 7.41 -0.10
N GLN A 73 8.96 8.27 -0.16
CA GLN A 73 10.34 7.83 0.06
C GLN A 73 10.52 7.25 1.46
N GLU A 74 9.97 7.90 2.49
CA GLU A 74 10.01 7.41 3.88
C GLU A 74 9.23 6.10 4.03
N VAL A 75 8.09 5.95 3.34
CA VAL A 75 7.34 4.67 3.27
C VAL A 75 8.21 3.54 2.74
N ILE A 76 8.92 3.76 1.62
CA ILE A 76 9.81 2.74 1.03
C ILE A 76 10.99 2.42 1.95
N ASP A 77 11.56 3.43 2.60
CA ASP A 77 12.71 3.24 3.50
C ASP A 77 12.31 2.49 4.78
N LEU A 78 11.09 2.70 5.29
CA LEU A 78 10.53 2.00 6.45
C LEU A 78 10.04 0.58 6.14
N MET A 79 9.81 0.27 4.87
CA MET A 79 9.18 -0.97 4.41
C MET A 79 9.86 -2.26 4.87
N PRO A 80 11.20 -2.38 4.91
CA PRO A 80 11.86 -3.59 5.42
C PRO A 80 11.51 -3.88 6.89
N GLU A 81 11.56 -2.84 7.73
CA GLU A 81 11.20 -2.97 9.15
C GLU A 81 9.71 -3.29 9.30
N PHE A 82 8.84 -2.60 8.58
CA PHE A 82 7.41 -2.88 8.58
C PHE A 82 7.10 -4.33 8.20
N THR A 83 7.73 -4.83 7.13
CA THR A 83 7.57 -6.20 6.64
C THR A 83 7.98 -7.22 7.69
N GLU A 84 9.12 -7.02 8.34
CA GLU A 84 9.60 -7.89 9.40
C GLU A 84 8.66 -7.90 10.62
N GLN A 85 8.21 -6.73 11.07
CA GLN A 85 7.40 -6.60 12.28
C GLN A 85 5.97 -7.14 12.13
N THR A 86 5.40 -7.01 10.93
CA THR A 86 3.97 -7.27 10.69
C THR A 86 3.69 -8.49 9.79
N MET A 87 4.75 -9.13 9.31
CA MET A 87 4.68 -10.18 8.27
C MET A 87 3.97 -9.69 7.01
N ALA A 88 4.07 -8.39 6.69
CA ALA A 88 3.28 -7.77 5.63
C ALA A 88 3.52 -8.36 4.24
N GLU A 89 2.49 -8.28 3.39
CA GLU A 89 2.55 -8.68 1.98
C GLU A 89 3.31 -7.66 1.11
N THR A 90 3.74 -6.54 1.69
CA THR A 90 4.64 -5.56 1.06
C THR A 90 5.96 -6.18 0.60
N ASP A 91 6.35 -7.35 1.12
CA ASP A 91 7.52 -8.11 0.62
C ASP A 91 7.41 -8.47 -0.86
N SER A 92 6.19 -8.53 -1.42
CA SER A 92 5.95 -8.76 -2.85
C SER A 92 6.60 -7.70 -3.75
N GLY A 93 6.89 -6.51 -3.22
CA GLY A 93 7.53 -5.41 -3.94
C GLY A 93 6.59 -4.66 -4.90
N SER A 94 5.29 -4.98 -4.95
CA SER A 94 4.36 -4.35 -5.90
C SER A 94 4.22 -2.84 -5.66
N ILE A 95 4.20 -2.39 -4.39
CA ILE A 95 4.15 -0.97 -4.07
C ILE A 95 5.45 -0.24 -4.43
N SER A 96 6.60 -0.86 -4.18
CA SER A 96 7.92 -0.35 -4.55
C SER A 96 8.05 -0.20 -6.07
N TRP A 97 7.51 -1.16 -6.83
CA TRP A 97 7.41 -1.09 -8.28
C TRP A 97 6.54 0.09 -8.73
N MET A 98 5.33 0.22 -8.18
CA MET A 98 4.38 1.26 -8.57
C MET A 98 4.92 2.66 -8.25
N MET A 99 5.47 2.86 -7.05
CA MET A 99 6.02 4.15 -6.64
C MET A 99 7.21 4.57 -7.49
N GLU A 100 8.11 3.64 -7.85
CA GLU A 100 9.20 3.97 -8.78
C GLU A 100 8.71 4.25 -10.20
N ALA A 101 7.68 3.53 -10.65
CA ALA A 101 7.07 3.80 -11.95
C ALA A 101 6.43 5.21 -12.00
N LEU A 102 5.84 5.67 -10.89
CA LEU A 102 5.33 7.03 -10.71
C LEU A 102 6.43 8.08 -10.51
N GLY A 103 7.65 7.67 -10.17
CA GLY A 103 8.78 8.56 -9.92
C GLY A 103 8.92 9.04 -8.48
N MET A 104 8.46 8.23 -7.52
CA MET A 104 8.45 8.52 -6.09
C MET A 104 7.70 9.82 -5.77
N PRO A 105 6.37 9.83 -5.86
CA PRO A 105 5.59 11.04 -5.69
C PRO A 105 5.83 11.70 -4.33
N ASP A 106 5.96 13.02 -4.33
CA ASP A 106 6.15 13.90 -3.16
C ASP A 106 4.84 14.56 -2.71
N TYR A 107 3.72 14.00 -3.14
CA TYR A 107 2.38 14.50 -2.88
C TYR A 107 1.50 13.47 -2.17
N PRO A 108 0.48 13.93 -1.41
CA PRO A 108 -0.42 13.07 -0.65
C PRO A 108 -1.09 11.96 -1.47
N ALA A 109 -1.20 10.78 -0.85
CA ALA A 109 -2.13 9.74 -1.28
C ALA A 109 -3.58 10.08 -0.85
N GLU A 110 -4.53 9.74 -1.69
CA GLU A 110 -5.96 9.73 -1.37
C GLU A 110 -6.28 8.40 -0.69
N ILE A 111 -6.75 8.43 0.57
CA ILE A 111 -7.07 7.22 1.33
C ILE A 111 -8.59 7.01 1.31
N TYR A 112 -9.07 6.07 0.50
CA TYR A 112 -10.50 5.77 0.39
C TYR A 112 -11.02 4.93 1.55
N GLY A 113 -10.15 4.17 2.22
CA GLY A 113 -10.53 3.42 3.41
C GLY A 113 -9.45 2.48 3.89
N TYR A 114 -9.50 2.18 5.19
CA TYR A 114 -8.71 1.14 5.83
C TYR A 114 -9.65 0.21 6.62
N GLN A 115 -9.53 -1.10 6.42
CA GLN A 115 -10.26 -2.11 7.19
C GLN A 115 -9.48 -3.42 7.30
N SER A 116 -9.87 -4.24 8.28
CA SER A 116 -9.31 -5.57 8.45
C SER A 116 -10.06 -6.65 7.68
N VAL A 117 -9.34 -7.63 7.12
CA VAL A 117 -9.93 -8.85 6.53
C VAL A 117 -9.19 -10.07 7.06
N ILE A 118 -9.87 -10.91 7.84
CA ILE A 118 -9.30 -12.13 8.47
C ILE A 118 -8.12 -11.77 9.38
N GLY A 119 -8.10 -10.56 9.94
CA GLY A 119 -7.00 -10.06 10.77
C GLY A 119 -5.90 -9.30 10.05
N THR A 120 -5.84 -9.32 8.71
CA THR A 120 -4.88 -8.51 7.93
C THR A 120 -5.34 -7.06 7.84
N GLY A 121 -4.42 -6.11 7.75
CA GLY A 121 -4.73 -4.71 7.49
C GLY A 121 -4.79 -4.41 6.00
N ASN A 122 -5.84 -3.75 5.51
CA ASN A 122 -6.04 -3.45 4.09
C ASN A 122 -6.34 -1.98 3.92
N VAL A 123 -5.65 -1.32 3.00
CA VAL A 123 -5.89 0.07 2.62
C VAL A 123 -6.22 0.16 1.13
N VAL A 124 -7.18 1.00 0.78
CA VAL A 124 -7.43 1.40 -0.60
C VAL A 124 -6.96 2.84 -0.74
N ALA A 125 -5.93 3.05 -1.57
CA ALA A 125 -5.29 4.34 -1.76
C ALA A 125 -5.02 4.64 -3.25
N ALA A 126 -5.03 5.92 -3.61
CA ALA A 126 -4.62 6.40 -4.94
C ALA A 126 -3.60 7.53 -4.86
N TRP A 127 -2.79 7.64 -5.91
CA TRP A 127 -1.85 8.74 -6.13
C TRP A 127 -2.20 9.40 -7.46
N ASP A 128 -3.06 10.41 -7.42
CA ASP A 128 -3.37 11.21 -8.61
C ASP A 128 -2.29 12.29 -8.82
N PRO A 129 -1.52 12.25 -9.92
CA PRO A 129 -0.54 13.30 -10.23
C PRO A 129 -1.20 14.64 -10.57
N ASN A 130 -2.50 14.68 -10.89
CA ASN A 130 -3.21 15.90 -11.21
C ASN A 130 -3.79 16.55 -9.92
N PRO A 131 -3.28 17.73 -9.51
CA PRO A 131 -3.76 18.40 -8.30
C PRO A 131 -5.21 18.90 -8.43
N GLU A 132 -5.76 19.04 -9.63
CA GLU A 132 -7.14 19.51 -9.84
C GLU A 132 -8.18 18.41 -9.57
N THR A 133 -7.79 17.14 -9.68
CA THR A 133 -8.68 15.98 -9.49
C THR A 133 -8.37 15.18 -8.23
N ARG A 134 -7.24 15.44 -7.58
CA ARG A 134 -6.84 14.78 -6.33
C ARG A 134 -7.80 15.12 -5.19
N GLU A 135 -8.47 14.12 -4.63
CA GLU A 135 -9.34 14.28 -3.46
C GLU A 135 -8.57 13.96 -2.17
N VAL A 136 -8.39 14.96 -1.29
CA VAL A 136 -7.91 14.68 0.07
C VAL A 136 -9.10 14.18 0.89
N VAL A 137 -9.31 12.87 0.85
CA VAL A 137 -10.30 12.18 1.68
C VAL A 137 -9.79 12.18 3.13
N LEU A 138 -10.44 12.97 3.99
CA LEU A 138 -10.14 13.09 5.43
C LEU A 138 -10.47 11.80 6.18
#